data_AF-A0A0C2MPJ5-F1
#
_entry.id   AF-A0A0C2MPJ5-F1
#
_cell.length_a   1.000
_cell.length_b   1.000
_cell.length_c   1.000
_cell.angle_alpha   90.00
_cell.angle_beta   90.00
_cell.angle_gamma   90.00
#
_symmetry.space_group_name_H-M   'P 1'
#
loop_
_entity.id
_entity.type
_entity.pdbx_description
1 polymer ?
#
loop_
_entity_poly.entity_id
_entity_poly.type
_entity_poly.pdbx_seq_one_letter_code
_entity_poly.pdbx_strand_id
1 'polypeptide(L)'
;MKSTLKNLLLLLTFVFAIFSNFSFGENNSPILDAKSPEFVVKKFYSDYLTAWNDPDVGSGAEKSQKAIDSYTTQHLQQLNSDNDTGADYFLNAQEICPDWVNQIEVKTSSVSSNKVAAELTLGHADSESKYDIGLVLKNDKWLMNSVKFISRKTGHCNEN
;
A
#
# COMPACT_ATOMS: atom_id res chain seq x y z
N MET A 1 57.72 -47.58 18.66
CA MET A 1 58.64 -46.85 19.58
C MET A 1 58.53 -45.36 19.28
N LYS A 2 58.13 -44.58 20.28
CA LYS A 2 58.13 -43.09 20.37
C LYS A 2 57.28 -42.33 19.33
N SER A 3 56.09 -41.84 19.67
CA SER A 3 55.74 -40.76 20.63
C SER A 3 55.75 -39.38 19.95
N THR A 4 54.55 -38.78 19.99
CA THR A 4 54.26 -37.35 20.15
C THR A 4 54.46 -36.42 18.96
N LEU A 5 53.56 -36.56 17.98
CA LEU A 5 52.97 -35.43 17.24
C LEU A 5 52.02 -34.62 18.16
N LYS A 6 52.49 -34.29 19.37
CA LYS A 6 51.86 -33.31 20.25
C LYS A 6 52.67 -32.03 20.04
N ASN A 7 52.15 -31.11 19.22
CA ASN A 7 52.44 -29.67 19.23
C ASN A 7 52.02 -28.94 17.94
N LEU A 8 51.46 -29.63 16.94
CA LEU A 8 50.92 -28.98 15.73
C LEU A 8 49.39 -28.99 15.68
N LEU A 9 48.73 -28.92 16.85
CA LEU A 9 47.27 -28.86 16.97
C LEU A 9 46.82 -27.72 17.89
N LEU A 10 47.59 -26.63 17.95
CA LEU A 10 47.29 -25.51 18.86
C LEU A 10 47.54 -24.12 18.25
N LEU A 11 47.41 -24.00 16.92
CA LEU A 11 47.65 -22.74 16.20
C LEU A 11 46.66 -22.50 15.06
N LEU A 12 45.41 -22.94 15.24
CA LEU A 12 44.33 -22.73 14.27
C LEU A 12 43.00 -22.35 14.94
N THR A 13 43.07 -21.66 16.08
CA THR A 13 41.90 -21.13 16.80
C THR A 13 42.18 -19.75 17.36
N PHE A 14 42.58 -18.77 16.53
CA PHE A 14 42.60 -17.36 17.01
C PHE A 14 42.56 -16.30 15.89
N VAL A 15 41.78 -16.50 14.81
CA VAL A 15 41.42 -15.39 13.90
C VAL A 15 40.00 -15.60 13.38
N PHE A 16 39.00 -15.54 14.27
CA PHE A 16 37.59 -15.41 13.87
C PHE A 16 36.78 -14.80 15.02
N ALA A 17 37.13 -13.58 15.42
CA ALA A 17 36.38 -12.87 16.45
C ALA A 17 36.53 -11.35 16.35
N ILE A 18 36.25 -10.77 15.17
CA ILE A 18 35.96 -9.33 15.06
C ILE A 18 35.08 -9.05 13.84
N PHE A 19 33.88 -9.62 13.82
CA PHE A 19 32.78 -9.01 13.08
C PHE A 19 31.51 -9.12 13.92
N SER A 20 30.57 -8.22 13.66
CA SER A 20 29.23 -8.12 14.24
C SER A 20 29.14 -7.63 15.69
N ASN A 21 29.29 -6.31 15.86
CA ASN A 21 28.39 -5.51 16.70
C ASN A 21 28.15 -4.15 16.03
N PHE A 22 27.65 -4.16 14.80
CA PHE A 22 26.77 -3.09 14.35
C PHE A 22 25.35 -3.62 14.55
N SER A 23 24.79 -3.38 15.72
CA SER A 23 23.34 -3.37 15.87
C SER A 23 22.84 -2.19 15.05
N PHE A 24 22.54 -2.44 13.77
CA PHE A 24 21.59 -1.61 13.07
C PHE A 24 20.30 -1.72 13.86
N GLY A 25 19.87 -0.61 14.43
CA GLY A 25 18.51 -0.47 14.91
C GLY A 25 17.61 -0.80 13.73
N GLU A 26 16.99 -1.97 13.78
CA GLU A 26 15.89 -2.32 12.89
C GLU A 26 14.77 -1.36 13.27
N ASN A 27 14.63 -0.30 12.48
CA ASN A 27 13.49 0.58 12.56
C ASN A 27 12.30 -0.32 12.27
N ASN A 28 11.56 -0.71 13.32
CA ASN A 28 10.40 -1.60 13.26
C ASN A 28 9.20 -0.94 12.55
N SER A 29 9.42 -0.39 11.36
CA SER A 29 8.35 -0.19 10.40
C SER A 29 8.02 -1.58 9.86
N PRO A 30 6.81 -2.13 10.11
CA PRO A 30 6.44 -3.40 9.54
C PRO A 30 6.63 -3.32 8.03
N ILE A 31 7.51 -4.16 7.48
CA ILE A 31 7.69 -4.29 6.05
C ILE A 31 6.35 -4.81 5.52
N LEU A 32 5.59 -3.91 4.88
CA LEU A 32 4.37 -4.26 4.19
C LEU A 32 4.71 -5.33 3.15
N ASP A 33 4.18 -6.54 3.34
CA ASP A 33 4.24 -7.56 2.30
C ASP A 33 3.60 -6.97 1.04
N ALA A 34 4.36 -6.94 -0.05
CA ALA A 34 3.95 -6.42 -1.36
C ALA A 34 2.74 -7.15 -1.96
N LYS A 35 2.24 -8.19 -1.28
CA LYS A 35 1.00 -8.89 -1.61
C LYS A 35 -0.10 -8.73 -0.57
N SER A 36 0.12 -8.04 0.54
CA SER A 36 -0.89 -7.88 1.59
C SER A 36 -2.09 -7.06 1.09
N PRO A 37 -3.30 -7.28 1.63
CA PRO A 37 -4.46 -6.46 1.34
C PRO A 37 -4.21 -4.97 1.60
N GLU A 38 -3.51 -4.65 2.70
CA GLU A 38 -3.15 -3.28 3.05
C GLU A 38 -2.26 -2.64 1.99
N PHE A 39 -1.23 -3.36 1.53
CA PHE A 39 -0.36 -2.91 0.45
C PHE A 39 -1.14 -2.65 -0.83
N VAL A 40 -2.05 -3.56 -1.21
CA VAL A 40 -2.86 -3.40 -2.43
C VAL A 40 -3.68 -2.11 -2.40
N VAL A 41 -4.36 -1.81 -1.28
CA VAL A 41 -5.13 -0.57 -1.15
C VAL A 41 -4.20 0.65 -1.19
N LYS A 42 -3.13 0.67 -0.36
CA LYS A 42 -2.19 1.79 -0.32
C LYS A 42 -1.57 2.06 -1.68
N LYS A 43 -1.17 1.01 -2.40
CA LYS A 43 -0.53 1.13 -3.70
C LYS A 43 -1.50 1.59 -4.78
N PHE A 44 -2.73 1.09 -4.78
CA PHE A 44 -3.78 1.58 -5.69
C PHE A 44 -4.00 3.07 -5.51
N TYR A 45 -4.30 3.55 -4.29
CA TYR A 45 -4.56 4.98 -4.07
C TYR A 45 -3.33 5.85 -4.30
N SER A 46 -2.13 5.39 -3.96
CA SER A 46 -0.89 6.10 -4.28
C SER A 46 -0.70 6.27 -5.78
N ASP A 47 -0.85 5.20 -6.57
CA ASP A 47 -0.71 5.26 -8.03
C ASP A 47 -1.81 6.11 -8.66
N TYR A 48 -3.06 5.94 -8.22
CA TYR A 48 -4.23 6.65 -8.75
C TYR A 48 -4.19 8.15 -8.47
N LEU A 49 -3.87 8.55 -7.24
CA LEU A 49 -3.75 9.98 -6.86
C LEU A 49 -2.52 10.65 -7.50
N THR A 50 -1.44 9.90 -7.71
CA THR A 50 -0.29 10.41 -8.45
C THR A 50 -0.63 10.64 -9.92
N ALA A 51 -1.38 9.71 -10.53
CA ALA A 51 -1.86 9.83 -11.89
C ALA A 51 -2.82 11.01 -12.09
N TRP A 52 -3.67 11.30 -11.10
CA TRP A 52 -4.54 12.47 -11.12
C TRP A 52 -3.76 13.79 -11.16
N ASN A 53 -2.61 13.86 -10.48
CA ASN A 53 -1.75 15.04 -10.45
C ASN A 53 -0.80 15.14 -11.65
N ASP A 54 -0.94 14.29 -12.67
CA ASP A 54 -0.09 14.36 -13.86
C ASP A 54 -0.38 15.65 -14.65
N PRO A 55 0.64 16.46 -14.99
CA PRO A 55 0.44 17.65 -15.81
C PRO A 55 -0.03 17.33 -17.23
N ASP A 56 0.23 16.12 -17.73
CA ASP A 56 -0.33 15.61 -18.98
C ASP A 56 -1.57 14.76 -18.70
N VAL A 57 -2.75 15.32 -19.03
CA VAL A 57 -4.05 14.67 -18.82
C VAL A 57 -4.13 13.31 -19.53
N GLY A 58 -3.54 13.17 -20.72
CA GLY A 58 -3.53 11.90 -21.45
C GLY A 58 -2.69 10.85 -20.71
N SER A 59 -1.49 11.23 -20.27
CA SER A 59 -0.63 10.36 -19.47
C SER A 59 -1.26 10.00 -18.11
N GLY A 60 -1.91 10.96 -17.46
CA GLY A 60 -2.63 10.76 -16.21
C GLY A 60 -3.77 9.75 -16.37
N ALA A 61 -4.59 9.88 -17.42
CA ALA A 61 -5.66 8.94 -17.72
C ALA A 61 -5.14 7.50 -17.92
N GLU A 62 -4.06 7.33 -18.69
CA GLU A 62 -3.43 6.01 -18.90
C GLU A 62 -2.90 5.40 -17.59
N LYS A 63 -2.27 6.22 -16.74
CA LYS A 63 -1.74 5.78 -15.44
C LYS A 63 -2.86 5.43 -14.46
N SER A 64 -3.94 6.21 -14.42
CA SER A 64 -5.14 5.91 -13.63
C SER A 64 -5.76 4.59 -14.08
N GLN A 65 -5.95 4.38 -15.38
CA GLN A 65 -6.47 3.12 -15.90
C GLN A 65 -5.55 1.94 -15.56
N LYS A 66 -4.22 2.11 -15.66
CA LYS A 66 -3.26 1.08 -15.26
C LYS A 66 -3.39 0.71 -13.79
N ALA A 67 -3.63 1.67 -12.89
CA ALA A 67 -3.88 1.39 -11.48
C ALA A 67 -5.19 0.61 -11.29
N ILE A 68 -6.26 1.02 -11.96
CA ILE A 68 -7.56 0.32 -11.97
C ILE A 68 -7.36 -1.14 -12.41
N ASP A 69 -6.72 -1.37 -13.55
CA ASP A 69 -6.50 -2.71 -14.11
C ASP A 69 -5.63 -3.59 -13.20
N SER A 70 -4.67 -2.96 -12.52
CA SER A 70 -3.69 -3.69 -11.70
C SER A 70 -4.25 -4.15 -10.35
N TYR A 71 -5.15 -3.39 -9.74
CA TYR A 71 -5.52 -3.59 -8.33
C TYR A 71 -7.00 -3.86 -8.10
N THR A 72 -7.85 -3.76 -9.12
CA THR A 72 -9.30 -3.96 -8.98
C THR A 72 -9.78 -5.23 -9.68
N THR A 73 -10.95 -5.71 -9.29
CA THR A 73 -11.66 -6.77 -10.00
C THR A 73 -12.44 -6.21 -11.19
N GLN A 74 -12.71 -7.04 -12.22
CA GLN A 74 -13.61 -6.69 -13.32
C GLN A 74 -15.00 -6.24 -12.84
N HIS A 75 -15.49 -6.79 -11.73
CA HIS A 75 -16.75 -6.35 -11.13
C HIS A 75 -16.68 -4.89 -10.68
N LEU A 76 -15.60 -4.51 -9.99
CA LEU A 76 -15.40 -3.13 -9.55
C LEU A 76 -15.17 -2.17 -10.74
N GLN A 77 -14.49 -2.64 -11.78
CA GLN A 77 -14.33 -1.88 -13.03
C GLN A 77 -15.68 -1.61 -13.71
N GLN A 78 -16.58 -2.59 -13.73
CA GLN A 78 -17.94 -2.40 -14.24
C GLN A 78 -18.71 -1.37 -13.41
N LEU A 79 -18.65 -1.46 -12.08
CA LEU A 79 -19.29 -0.47 -11.19
C LEU A 79 -18.75 0.95 -11.42
N ASN A 80 -17.44 1.10 -11.69
CA ASN A 80 -16.83 2.37 -12.05
C ASN A 80 -17.33 2.88 -13.42
N SER A 81 -17.41 2.02 -14.43
CA SER A 81 -17.92 2.39 -15.76
C SER A 81 -19.40 2.79 -15.74
N ASP A 82 -20.18 2.17 -14.87
CA ASP A 82 -21.61 2.44 -14.71
C ASP A 82 -21.90 3.65 -13.79
N ASN A 83 -20.86 4.28 -13.23
CA ASN A 83 -21.00 5.43 -12.34
C ASN A 83 -21.44 6.69 -13.10
N ASP A 84 -22.67 7.13 -12.83
CA ASP A 84 -23.30 8.29 -13.47
C ASP A 84 -23.42 9.51 -12.54
N THR A 85 -22.78 9.46 -11.37
CA THR A 85 -22.89 10.49 -10.32
C THR A 85 -22.19 11.81 -10.66
N GLY A 86 -21.33 11.82 -11.68
CA GLY A 86 -20.46 12.95 -12.03
C GLY A 86 -19.26 13.14 -11.11
N ALA A 87 -19.13 12.35 -10.03
CA ALA A 87 -17.94 12.28 -9.20
C ALA A 87 -17.05 11.10 -9.61
N ASP A 88 -15.75 11.17 -9.34
CA ASP A 88 -14.86 10.02 -9.46
C ASP A 88 -15.35 8.87 -8.56
N TYR A 89 -15.41 7.64 -9.07
CA TYR A 89 -15.97 6.50 -8.35
C TYR A 89 -15.14 6.11 -7.10
N PHE A 90 -13.81 6.13 -7.21
CA PHE A 90 -12.90 5.67 -6.16
C PHE A 90 -12.72 6.69 -5.04
N LEU A 91 -12.97 7.95 -5.37
CA LEU A 91 -12.83 9.10 -4.47
C LEU A 91 -14.17 9.65 -4.03
N ASN A 92 -15.28 9.39 -4.73
CA ASN A 92 -16.55 10.09 -4.54
C ASN A 92 -16.35 11.63 -4.48
N ALA A 93 -15.50 12.17 -5.36
CA ALA A 93 -15.09 13.57 -5.39
C ALA A 93 -14.92 14.08 -6.82
N GLN A 94 -15.09 15.39 -7.04
CA GLN A 94 -14.78 16.05 -8.30
C GLN A 94 -13.34 16.59 -8.34
N GLU A 95 -12.80 16.94 -7.17
CA GLU A 95 -11.45 17.47 -6.99
C GLU A 95 -10.75 16.69 -5.88
N ILE A 96 -9.41 16.62 -5.95
CA ILE A 96 -8.57 16.00 -4.92
C ILE A 96 -7.94 17.07 -4.04
N CYS A 97 -7.74 16.74 -2.77
CA CYS A 97 -7.00 17.61 -1.86
C CYS A 97 -5.49 17.30 -2.01
N PRO A 98 -4.61 18.32 -2.07
CA PRO A 98 -3.17 18.14 -2.34
C PRO A 98 -2.46 17.15 -1.42
N ASP A 99 -2.91 17.03 -0.16
CA ASP A 99 -2.28 16.19 0.85
C ASP A 99 -2.65 14.70 0.73
N TRP A 100 -3.73 14.35 0.02
CA TRP A 100 -4.22 12.98 -0.10
C TRP A 100 -3.15 12.01 -0.61
N VAL A 101 -2.34 12.42 -1.59
CA VAL A 101 -1.30 11.57 -2.19
C VAL A 101 -0.21 11.16 -1.19
N ASN A 102 0.03 12.01 -0.17
CA ASN A 102 1.06 11.80 0.84
C ASN A 102 0.50 11.28 2.18
N GLN A 103 -0.82 11.27 2.34
CA GLN A 103 -1.51 10.91 3.60
C GLN A 103 -2.53 9.80 3.31
N ILE A 104 -2.03 8.57 3.21
CA ILE A 104 -2.83 7.37 2.93
C ILE A 104 -2.69 6.39 4.11
N GLU A 105 -3.71 6.34 4.96
CA GLU A 105 -3.80 5.37 6.05
C GLU A 105 -4.77 4.26 5.70
N VAL A 106 -4.36 3.01 5.93
CA VAL A 106 -5.21 1.83 5.69
C VAL A 106 -5.15 0.94 6.91
N LYS A 107 -6.32 0.55 7.43
CA LYS A 107 -6.47 -0.46 8.48
C LYS A 107 -7.24 -1.63 7.92
N THR A 108 -6.71 -2.84 8.08
CA THR A 108 -7.35 -4.05 7.55
C THR A 108 -7.93 -4.91 8.67
N SER A 109 -9.05 -5.55 8.37
CA SER A 109 -9.68 -6.55 9.22
C SER A 109 -10.07 -7.77 8.39
N SER A 110 -9.74 -8.97 8.88
CA SER A 110 -10.10 -10.20 8.20
C SER A 110 -11.60 -10.46 8.31
N VAL A 111 -12.24 -10.77 7.18
CA VAL A 111 -13.66 -11.17 7.14
C VAL A 111 -13.76 -12.68 6.96
N SER A 112 -12.94 -13.24 6.07
CA SER A 112 -12.75 -14.67 5.86
C SER A 112 -11.37 -14.95 5.27
N SER A 113 -11.02 -16.21 5.01
CA SER A 113 -9.73 -16.59 4.41
C SER A 113 -9.46 -15.94 3.05
N ASN A 114 -10.51 -15.57 2.32
CA ASN A 114 -10.43 -14.99 0.98
C ASN A 114 -11.09 -13.60 0.86
N LYS A 115 -11.47 -12.98 1.98
CA LYS A 115 -12.07 -11.65 2.01
C LYS A 115 -11.51 -10.82 3.16
N VAL A 116 -11.20 -9.57 2.87
CA VAL A 116 -10.69 -8.60 3.83
C VAL A 116 -11.46 -7.30 3.67
N ALA A 117 -11.80 -6.66 4.78
CA ALA A 117 -12.28 -5.28 4.80
C ALA A 117 -11.11 -4.36 5.13
N ALA A 118 -11.07 -3.20 4.49
CA ALA A 118 -10.07 -2.18 4.73
C ALA A 118 -10.75 -0.83 4.94
N GLU A 119 -10.43 -0.17 6.05
CA GLU A 119 -10.78 1.22 6.30
C GLU A 119 -9.66 2.08 5.72
N LEU A 120 -10.01 2.90 4.73
CA LEU A 120 -9.09 3.86 4.12
C LEU A 120 -9.38 5.26 4.65
N THR A 121 -8.32 5.97 5.03
CA THR A 121 -8.35 7.41 5.27
C THR A 121 -7.37 8.09 4.32
N LEU A 122 -7.86 9.06 3.56
CA LEU A 122 -7.07 9.97 2.73
C LEU A 122 -7.04 11.35 3.38
N GLY A 123 -5.88 11.99 3.37
CA GLY A 123 -5.70 13.31 3.98
C GLY A 123 -5.74 13.25 5.51
N HIS A 124 -5.76 14.43 6.13
CA HIS A 124 -5.76 14.57 7.58
C HIS A 124 -6.51 15.84 8.00
N ALA A 125 -6.82 15.97 9.29
CA ALA A 125 -7.48 17.16 9.85
C ALA A 125 -8.72 17.59 9.07
N ASP A 126 -8.64 18.60 8.22
CA ASP A 126 -9.76 19.25 7.52
C ASP A 126 -9.96 18.76 6.07
N SER A 127 -8.99 18.03 5.51
CA SER A 127 -9.07 17.38 4.18
C SER A 127 -9.45 15.90 4.25
N GLU A 128 -9.67 15.36 5.45
CA GLU A 128 -9.87 13.93 5.70
C GLU A 128 -11.07 13.35 4.92
N SER A 129 -10.85 12.23 4.23
CA SER A 129 -11.89 11.46 3.55
C SER A 129 -11.77 9.98 3.86
N LYS A 130 -12.89 9.34 4.23
CA LYS A 130 -12.95 7.96 4.71
C LYS A 130 -13.77 7.06 3.81
N TYR A 131 -13.30 5.83 3.64
CA TYR A 131 -13.89 4.83 2.76
C TYR A 131 -13.79 3.44 3.37
N ASP A 132 -14.81 2.62 3.13
CA ASP A 132 -14.77 1.18 3.34
C ASP A 132 -14.42 0.49 2.02
N ILE A 133 -13.42 -0.39 2.05
CA ILE A 133 -12.93 -1.12 0.89
C ILE A 133 -13.03 -2.61 1.13
N GLY A 134 -13.68 -3.30 0.22
CA GLY A 134 -13.75 -4.76 0.21
C GLY A 134 -12.68 -5.33 -0.70
N LEU A 135 -11.85 -6.25 -0.18
CA LEU A 135 -10.88 -7.00 -0.97
C LEU A 135 -11.24 -8.47 -1.04
N VAL A 136 -10.93 -9.09 -2.19
CA VAL A 136 -11.10 -10.52 -2.43
C VAL A 136 -9.79 -11.12 -2.93
N LEU A 137 -9.48 -12.34 -2.46
CA LEU A 137 -8.35 -13.12 -2.96
C LEU A 137 -8.80 -13.91 -4.20
N LYS A 138 -8.22 -13.61 -5.37
CA LYS A 138 -8.46 -14.31 -6.63
C LYS A 138 -7.13 -14.68 -7.26
N ASN A 139 -6.94 -15.96 -7.60
CA ASN A 139 -5.69 -16.47 -8.22
C ASN A 139 -4.43 -16.01 -7.46
N ASP A 140 -4.43 -16.21 -6.13
CA ASP A 140 -3.35 -15.82 -5.22
C ASP A 140 -2.98 -14.33 -5.22
N LYS A 141 -3.91 -13.47 -5.67
CA LYS A 141 -3.76 -12.02 -5.68
C LYS A 141 -4.96 -11.34 -5.00
N TRP A 142 -4.68 -10.44 -4.06
CA TRP A 142 -5.70 -9.57 -3.49
C TRP A 142 -6.07 -8.48 -4.49
N LEU A 143 -7.38 -8.27 -4.64
CA LEU A 143 -7.95 -7.25 -5.52
C LEU A 143 -9.07 -6.51 -4.80
N MET A 144 -9.17 -5.21 -5.03
CA MET A 144 -10.29 -4.39 -4.59
C MET A 144 -11.55 -4.80 -5.37
N ASN A 145 -12.63 -5.07 -4.63
CA ASN A 145 -13.90 -5.55 -5.15
C ASN A 145 -15.06 -4.60 -4.84
N SER A 146 -14.92 -3.70 -3.86
CA SER A 146 -15.89 -2.65 -3.58
C SER A 146 -15.20 -1.44 -2.96
N VAL A 147 -15.72 -0.26 -3.25
CA VAL A 147 -15.38 1.00 -2.57
C VAL A 147 -16.68 1.63 -2.12
N LYS A 148 -16.76 2.03 -0.86
CA LYS A 148 -17.92 2.71 -0.29
C LYS A 148 -17.45 3.96 0.45
N PHE A 149 -17.91 5.11 -0.01
CA PHE A 149 -17.72 6.36 0.69
C PHE A 149 -18.40 6.36 2.05
N ILE A 150 -17.70 6.84 3.08
CA ILE A 150 -18.21 6.95 4.45
C ILE A 150 -18.44 8.41 4.82
N SER A 151 -17.39 9.23 4.71
CA SER A 151 -17.47 10.65 5.08
C SER A 151 -16.32 11.43 4.47
N ARG A 152 -16.53 12.73 4.29
CA ARG A 152 -15.50 13.71 3.96
C ARG A 152 -15.65 14.92 4.86
N LYS A 153 -14.52 15.44 5.34
CA LYS A 153 -14.46 16.77 5.92
C LYS A 153 -14.30 17.79 4.79
N THR A 154 -15.06 18.87 4.89
CA THR A 154 -15.18 19.88 3.83
C THR A 154 -14.27 21.08 4.07
N GLY A 155 -13.21 20.94 4.86
CA GLY A 155 -12.25 22.01 5.06
C GLY A 155 -11.32 22.14 3.85
N HIS A 156 -10.51 23.21 3.85
CA HIS A 156 -9.85 23.75 2.68
C HIS A 156 -8.96 22.75 1.92
N CYS A 157 -9.49 22.12 0.88
CA CYS A 157 -8.69 21.38 -0.10
C CYS A 157 -7.88 22.31 -1.03
N ASN A 158 -8.10 23.62 -0.93
CA ASN A 158 -7.53 24.64 -1.82
C ASN A 158 -6.60 25.64 -1.11
N GLU A 159 -6.22 25.40 0.15
CA GLU A 159 -5.27 26.26 0.86
C GLU A 159 -3.88 25.59 0.89
N ASN A 160 -3.01 26.03 -0.02
CA ASN A 160 -1.57 25.86 0.05
C ASN A 160 -0.93 27.13 0.59
#